data_AF-A0A135VSF4-F1
#
_entry.id   AF-A0A135VSF4-F1
#
_cell.length_a   1.000
_cell.length_b   1.000
_cell.length_c   1.000
_cell.angle_alpha   90.00
_cell.angle_beta   90.00
_cell.angle_gamma   90.00
#
_symmetry.space_group_name_H-M   'P 1'
#
loop_
_entity.id
_entity.type
_entity.pdbx_description
1 polymer ?
#
loop_
_entity_poly.entity_id
_entity_poly.type
_entity_poly.pdbx_seq_one_letter_code
_entity_poly.pdbx_strand_id
1 'polypeptide(L)'
;MSTEPTMTISVYGGKRDEVKESIERNLELSDESFYQTWLSINVMKQLGFLFEGGVESSGGIIEMIVMFVLVALILAVFAFWQVVVFIIVILVLALFSGGASFKYIRGTFIEADHTKMNLDKLDNFVKEQIQKGRFVKVELKTMDANLNDFTNRATRATKVFRNGINISLAISTIFLIVEVVYRFFAGHWLSGLDPITGSLEIWVLIGFGLVFLISIILMDIGVLMRRSLSKSLNKD
;
A
#
# COMPACT_ATOMS: atom_id res chain seq x y z
N MET A 1 -13.49 12.32 -22.76
CA MET A 1 -13.05 11.42 -21.68
C MET A 1 -14.23 10.54 -21.32
N SER A 2 -14.29 9.30 -21.82
CA SER A 2 -15.37 8.39 -21.40
C SER A 2 -15.11 7.98 -19.95
N THR A 3 -16.05 8.32 -19.08
CA THR A 3 -16.15 7.81 -17.71
C THR A 3 -16.70 6.39 -17.80
N GLU A 4 -15.86 5.44 -18.22
CA GLU A 4 -16.22 4.04 -18.07
C GLU A 4 -16.29 3.72 -16.57
N PRO A 5 -17.36 3.05 -16.14
CA PRO A 5 -17.59 2.85 -14.72
C PRO A 5 -16.76 1.65 -14.26
N THR A 6 -15.50 1.95 -13.96
CA THR A 6 -14.47 0.98 -13.58
C THR A 6 -14.63 0.56 -12.12
N MET A 7 -14.75 -0.74 -11.88
CA MET A 7 -14.48 -1.40 -10.60
C MET A 7 -12.99 -1.70 -10.49
N THR A 8 -12.42 -1.54 -9.30
CA THR A 8 -11.06 -1.98 -9.00
C THR A 8 -11.09 -3.05 -7.92
N ILE A 9 -10.59 -4.23 -8.25
CA ILE A 9 -10.42 -5.35 -7.30
C ILE A 9 -8.94 -5.44 -6.97
N SER A 10 -8.60 -5.32 -5.68
CA SER A 10 -7.23 -5.49 -5.18
C SER A 10 -7.14 -6.75 -4.33
N VAL A 11 -6.23 -7.66 -4.69
CA VAL A 11 -5.94 -8.88 -3.94
C VAL A 11 -4.50 -8.85 -3.41
N TYR A 12 -4.33 -8.79 -2.10
CA TYR A 12 -3.01 -8.79 -1.44
C TYR A 12 -2.65 -10.20 -0.96
N GLY A 13 -1.39 -10.59 -1.19
CA GLY A 13 -0.83 -11.89 -0.83
C GLY A 13 -1.06 -13.01 -1.86
N GLY A 14 -1.69 -12.71 -3.00
CA GLY A 14 -1.85 -13.66 -4.11
C GLY A 14 -0.83 -13.41 -5.23
N LYS A 15 -0.30 -14.49 -5.82
CA LYS A 15 0.46 -14.38 -7.08
C LYS A 15 -0.51 -14.08 -8.23
N ARG A 16 -0.04 -13.36 -9.26
CA ARG A 16 -0.86 -13.01 -10.42
C ARG A 16 -1.51 -14.23 -11.06
N ASP A 17 -0.74 -15.29 -11.30
CA ASP A 17 -1.24 -16.48 -11.99
C ASP A 17 -2.33 -17.19 -11.16
N GLU A 18 -2.13 -17.32 -9.85
CA GLU A 18 -3.09 -17.94 -8.93
C GLU A 18 -4.37 -17.10 -8.71
N VAL A 19 -4.29 -15.78 -8.93
CA VAL A 19 -5.45 -14.87 -8.87
C VAL A 19 -6.16 -14.88 -10.22
N LYS A 20 -5.41 -14.86 -11.32
CA LYS A 20 -5.92 -14.92 -12.70
C LYS A 20 -6.73 -16.19 -12.93
N GLU A 21 -6.20 -17.35 -12.56
CA GLU A 21 -6.91 -18.64 -12.68
C GLU A 21 -8.24 -18.63 -11.89
N SER A 22 -8.24 -18.06 -10.69
CA SER A 22 -9.47 -17.95 -9.87
C SER A 22 -10.48 -16.96 -10.47
N ILE A 23 -10.02 -15.92 -11.15
CA ILE A 23 -10.90 -14.96 -11.85
C ILE A 23 -11.48 -15.59 -13.12
N GLU A 24 -10.67 -16.28 -13.92
CA GLU A 24 -11.16 -16.98 -15.11
C GLU A 24 -12.23 -18.02 -14.75
N ARG A 25 -12.02 -18.76 -13.65
CA ARG A 25 -12.99 -19.76 -13.16
C ARG A 25 -14.28 -19.16 -12.62
N ASN A 26 -14.21 -18.07 -11.85
CA ASN A 26 -15.40 -17.55 -11.16
C ASN A 26 -16.12 -16.45 -11.94
N LEU A 27 -15.37 -15.59 -12.64
CA LEU A 27 -15.87 -14.36 -13.25
C LEU A 27 -15.89 -14.41 -14.78
N GLU A 28 -15.29 -15.43 -15.41
CA GLU A 28 -15.22 -15.60 -16.87
C GLU A 28 -14.61 -14.38 -17.60
N LEU A 29 -13.76 -13.60 -16.91
CA LEU A 29 -13.09 -12.42 -17.47
C LEU A 29 -11.77 -12.87 -18.11
N SER A 30 -11.71 -12.93 -19.45
CA SER A 30 -10.54 -13.45 -20.17
C SER A 30 -9.45 -12.42 -20.43
N ASP A 31 -9.76 -11.12 -20.48
CA ASP A 31 -8.84 -10.11 -21.06
C ASP A 31 -8.88 -8.70 -20.41
N GLU A 32 -9.36 -8.56 -19.18
CA GLU A 32 -9.29 -7.28 -18.47
C GLU A 32 -7.85 -6.94 -18.02
N SER A 33 -7.54 -5.66 -17.82
CA SER A 33 -6.19 -5.12 -17.59
C SER A 33 -5.60 -5.55 -16.24
N PHE A 34 -5.16 -6.80 -16.13
CA PHE A 34 -4.45 -7.31 -14.96
C PHE A 34 -3.09 -6.65 -14.85
N TYR A 35 -2.83 -5.96 -13.74
CA TYR A 35 -1.48 -5.55 -13.39
C TYR A 35 -1.09 -6.04 -12.00
N GLN A 36 0.05 -6.73 -11.94
CA GLN A 36 0.69 -7.10 -10.68
C GLN A 36 1.65 -6.01 -10.30
N THR A 37 1.55 -5.56 -9.06
CA THR A 37 2.38 -4.49 -8.55
C THR A 37 3.10 -4.95 -7.30
N TRP A 38 4.43 -4.86 -7.35
CA TRP A 38 5.31 -4.95 -6.18
C TRP A 38 5.64 -3.57 -5.59
N LEU A 39 5.44 -2.51 -6.38
CA LEU A 39 5.92 -1.14 -6.18
C LEU A 39 4.88 -0.15 -6.69
N SER A 40 4.52 0.89 -5.94
CA SER A 40 3.50 1.88 -6.36
C SER A 40 3.75 2.44 -7.78
N ILE A 41 3.17 1.78 -8.80
CA ILE A 41 3.35 2.12 -10.23
C ILE A 41 2.86 3.55 -10.49
N ASN A 42 1.89 4.00 -9.71
CA ASN A 42 1.35 5.37 -9.80
C ASN A 42 2.43 6.43 -9.53
N VAL A 43 3.40 6.17 -8.64
CA VAL A 43 4.49 7.12 -8.38
C VAL A 43 5.49 7.12 -9.54
N MET A 44 5.83 5.96 -10.11
CA MET A 44 6.67 5.90 -11.32
C MET A 44 6.01 6.57 -12.52
N LYS A 45 4.69 6.42 -12.71
CA LYS A 45 3.95 7.11 -13.78
C LYS A 45 3.98 8.62 -13.60
N GLN A 46 3.76 9.13 -12.38
CA GLN A 46 3.84 10.57 -12.10
C GLN A 46 5.25 11.13 -12.28
N LEU A 47 6.28 10.39 -11.87
CA LEU A 47 7.66 10.74 -12.17
C LEU A 47 7.90 10.76 -13.69
N GLY A 48 7.40 9.77 -14.42
CA GLY A 48 7.38 9.69 -15.89
C GLY A 48 6.82 10.95 -16.58
N PHE A 49 5.66 11.43 -16.14
CA PHE A 49 5.05 12.65 -16.67
C PHE A 49 5.89 13.91 -16.40
N LEU A 50 6.63 13.97 -15.29
CA LEU A 50 7.56 15.07 -15.02
C LEU A 50 8.77 15.06 -15.97
N PHE A 51 9.14 13.90 -16.54
CA PHE A 51 10.19 13.82 -17.58
C PHE A 51 9.73 14.44 -18.89
N GLU A 52 8.56 14.01 -19.41
CA GLU A 52 8.05 14.50 -20.70
C GLU A 52 7.86 16.02 -20.66
N GLY A 53 7.23 16.55 -19.61
CA GLY A 53 7.00 18.01 -19.49
C GLY A 53 8.26 18.83 -19.14
N GLY A 54 9.24 18.25 -18.43
CA GLY A 54 10.45 18.97 -18.01
C GLY A 54 11.52 19.06 -19.10
N VAL A 55 11.75 17.97 -19.84
CA VAL A 55 12.76 17.92 -20.90
C VAL A 55 12.34 18.82 -22.08
N GLU A 56 11.06 18.83 -22.44
CA GLU A 56 10.53 19.62 -23.56
C GLU A 56 10.58 21.15 -23.33
N SER A 57 10.64 21.60 -22.06
CA SER A 57 10.67 23.02 -21.68
C SER A 57 12.09 23.59 -21.54
N SER A 58 13.12 22.75 -21.61
CA SER A 58 14.52 23.14 -21.40
C SER A 58 15.13 23.67 -22.71
N GLY A 59 15.44 24.97 -22.78
CA GLY A 59 15.97 25.61 -24.00
C GLY A 59 17.49 25.47 -24.18
N GLY A 60 18.23 25.13 -23.12
CA GLY A 60 19.69 25.05 -23.11
C GLY A 60 20.29 23.72 -22.60
N ILE A 61 21.48 23.37 -23.09
CA ILE A 61 22.23 22.15 -22.71
C ILE A 61 22.53 22.09 -21.20
N ILE A 62 22.83 23.24 -20.57
CA ILE A 62 23.14 23.31 -19.12
C ILE A 62 21.89 23.03 -18.27
N GLU A 63 20.73 23.57 -18.67
CA GLU A 63 19.45 23.34 -17.99
C GLU A 63 19.05 21.87 -18.04
N MET A 64 19.28 21.24 -19.19
CA MET A 64 19.06 19.81 -19.38
C MET A 64 19.94 18.98 -18.42
N ILE A 65 21.22 19.32 -18.26
CA ILE A 65 22.12 18.63 -17.31
C ILE A 65 21.63 18.79 -15.86
N VAL A 66 21.25 20.00 -15.44
CA VAL A 66 20.74 20.25 -14.07
C VAL A 66 19.46 19.46 -13.80
N MET A 67 18.54 19.41 -14.77
CA MET A 67 17.31 18.62 -14.66
C MET A 67 17.64 17.12 -14.54
N PHE A 68 18.57 16.58 -15.33
CA PHE A 68 19.01 15.18 -15.20
C PHE A 68 19.60 14.87 -13.81
N VAL A 69 20.40 15.78 -13.25
CA VAL A 69 20.95 15.60 -11.89
C VAL A 69 19.85 15.59 -10.83
N LEU A 70 18.90 16.52 -10.91
CA LEU A 70 17.76 16.57 -9.98
C LEU A 70 16.92 15.30 -10.05
N VAL A 71 16.63 14.83 -11.26
CA VAL A 71 15.92 13.57 -11.47
C VAL A 71 16.68 12.40 -10.88
N ALA A 72 17.98 12.28 -11.17
CA ALA A 72 18.81 11.20 -10.64
C ALA A 72 18.78 11.19 -9.09
N LEU A 73 18.81 12.37 -8.47
CA LEU A 73 18.68 12.53 -7.03
C LEU A 73 17.30 12.09 -6.53
N ILE A 74 16.21 12.52 -7.17
CA ILE A 74 14.84 12.10 -6.82
C ILE A 74 14.69 10.58 -6.94
N LEU A 75 15.19 9.98 -8.01
CA LEU A 75 15.18 8.53 -8.21
C LEU A 75 16.01 7.81 -7.14
N ALA A 76 17.17 8.34 -6.77
CA ALA A 76 18.01 7.78 -5.71
C ALA A 76 17.31 7.83 -4.34
N VAL A 77 16.69 8.98 -3.99
CA VAL A 77 15.91 9.12 -2.75
C VAL A 77 14.70 8.19 -2.76
N PHE A 78 14.02 8.07 -3.89
CA PHE A 78 12.90 7.14 -4.04
C PHE A 78 13.34 5.68 -3.89
N ALA A 79 14.42 5.28 -4.55
CA ALA A 79 14.99 3.93 -4.42
C ALA A 79 15.44 3.65 -2.98
N PHE A 80 16.11 4.60 -2.33
CA PHE A 80 16.48 4.50 -0.93
C PHE A 80 15.26 4.32 -0.03
N TRP A 81 14.20 5.12 -0.24
CA TRP A 81 12.96 5.00 0.53
C TRP A 81 12.30 3.62 0.36
N GLN A 82 12.24 3.10 -0.87
CA GLN A 82 11.66 1.79 -1.18
C GLN A 82 12.48 0.62 -0.61
N VAL A 83 13.81 0.72 -0.65
CA VAL A 83 14.68 -0.38 -0.22
C VAL A 83 14.93 -0.34 1.29
N VAL A 84 15.10 0.83 1.88
CA VAL A 84 15.49 0.97 3.28
C VAL A 84 14.25 1.14 4.15
N VAL A 85 13.51 2.23 3.97
CA VAL A 85 12.38 2.56 4.85
C VAL A 85 11.27 1.54 4.72
N PHE A 86 10.82 1.25 3.50
CA PHE A 86 9.71 0.32 3.29
C PHE A 86 10.05 -1.10 3.77
N ILE A 87 11.23 -1.65 3.44
CA ILE A 87 11.61 -3.00 3.87
C ILE A 87 11.75 -3.07 5.39
N ILE A 88 12.42 -2.10 6.03
CA ILE A 88 12.58 -2.09 7.49
C ILE A 88 11.22 -2.04 8.17
N VAL A 89 10.33 -1.13 7.74
CA VAL A 89 8.99 -1.01 8.32
C VAL A 89 8.22 -2.31 8.14
N ILE A 90 8.20 -2.89 6.94
CA ILE A 90 7.47 -4.16 6.71
C ILE A 90 8.04 -5.30 7.55
N LEU A 91 9.37 -5.36 7.75
CA LEU A 91 10.02 -6.35 8.60
C LEU A 91 9.59 -6.17 10.06
N VAL A 92 9.63 -4.95 10.58
CA VAL A 92 9.14 -4.65 11.94
C VAL A 92 7.67 -5.04 12.08
N LEU A 93 6.81 -4.62 11.14
CA LEU A 93 5.39 -5.01 11.13
C LEU A 93 5.21 -6.53 11.03
N ALA A 94 6.10 -7.24 10.34
CA ALA A 94 6.05 -8.69 10.22
C ALA A 94 6.37 -9.38 11.55
N LEU A 95 7.34 -8.86 12.31
CA LEU A 95 7.67 -9.37 13.64
C LEU A 95 6.47 -9.29 14.59
N PHE A 96 5.74 -8.17 14.57
CA PHE A 96 4.57 -7.99 15.43
C PHE A 96 3.31 -8.75 14.95
N SER A 97 3.10 -8.85 13.64
CA SER A 97 1.89 -9.47 13.07
C SER A 97 2.02 -10.96 12.71
N GLY A 98 3.15 -11.60 13.02
CA GLY A 98 3.42 -12.99 12.63
C GLY A 98 3.55 -13.19 11.11
N GLY A 99 4.09 -12.19 10.41
CA GLY A 99 4.33 -12.22 8.95
C GLY A 99 3.12 -11.86 8.08
N ALA A 100 2.01 -11.39 8.67
CA ALA A 100 0.83 -10.98 7.89
C ALA A 100 1.14 -9.78 6.99
N SER A 101 1.99 -8.85 7.44
CA SER A 101 2.40 -7.66 6.68
C SER A 101 3.09 -8.00 5.34
N PHE A 102 3.78 -9.14 5.22
CA PHE A 102 4.42 -9.56 3.96
C PHE A 102 3.41 -9.75 2.82
N LYS A 103 2.15 -10.04 3.15
CA LYS A 103 1.09 -10.14 2.14
C LYS A 103 0.83 -8.80 1.45
N TYR A 104 1.16 -7.68 2.10
CA TYR A 104 1.03 -6.36 1.51
C TYR A 104 2.03 -6.07 0.39
N ILE A 105 3.21 -6.71 0.42
CA ILE A 105 4.25 -6.51 -0.59
C ILE A 105 3.76 -6.94 -1.99
N ARG A 106 2.92 -7.97 -2.06
CA ARG A 106 2.42 -8.53 -3.32
C ARG A 106 0.95 -8.21 -3.48
N GLY A 107 0.63 -7.24 -4.34
CA GLY A 107 -0.74 -6.92 -4.74
C GLY A 107 -1.00 -7.27 -6.19
N THR A 108 -2.09 -7.99 -6.45
CA THR A 108 -2.68 -8.15 -7.79
C THR A 108 -3.87 -7.21 -7.90
N PHE A 109 -3.88 -6.36 -8.91
CA PHE A 109 -4.94 -5.39 -9.16
C PHE A 109 -5.63 -5.71 -10.47
N ILE A 110 -6.96 -5.66 -10.45
CA ILE A 110 -7.82 -5.88 -11.60
C ILE A 110 -8.70 -4.66 -11.76
N GLU A 111 -8.71 -4.09 -12.96
CA GLU A 111 -9.65 -3.06 -13.38
C GLU A 111 -10.68 -3.71 -14.29
N ALA A 112 -11.95 -3.60 -13.91
CA ALA A 112 -13.05 -4.31 -14.54
C ALA A 112 -14.24 -3.39 -14.78
N ASP A 113 -15.05 -3.66 -15.81
CA ASP A 113 -16.32 -2.95 -16.00
C ASP A 113 -17.39 -3.51 -15.05
N HIS A 114 -17.84 -2.70 -14.09
CA HIS A 114 -18.80 -3.14 -13.08
C HIS A 114 -20.18 -3.52 -13.67
N THR A 115 -20.53 -3.03 -14.87
CA THR A 115 -21.83 -3.30 -15.50
C THR A 115 -21.95 -4.70 -16.09
N LYS A 116 -20.81 -5.35 -16.36
CA LYS A 116 -20.75 -6.70 -16.95
C LYS A 116 -20.49 -7.79 -15.90
N MET A 117 -20.30 -7.40 -14.64
CA MET A 117 -19.88 -8.30 -13.58
C MET A 117 -21.07 -8.80 -12.77
N ASN A 118 -21.22 -10.12 -12.68
CA ASN A 118 -22.18 -10.75 -11.78
C ASN A 118 -21.68 -10.66 -10.33
N LEU A 119 -22.43 -9.97 -9.46
CA LEU A 119 -22.05 -9.72 -8.06
C LEU A 119 -21.99 -10.99 -7.20
N ASP A 120 -22.77 -12.02 -7.51
CA ASP A 120 -22.74 -13.30 -6.78
C ASP A 120 -21.48 -14.10 -7.14
N LYS A 121 -21.09 -14.09 -8.42
CA LYS A 121 -19.82 -14.64 -8.88
C LYS A 121 -18.63 -13.91 -8.26
N LEU A 122 -18.72 -12.59 -8.11
CA LEU A 122 -17.73 -11.77 -7.41
C LEU A 122 -17.62 -12.16 -5.92
N ASP A 123 -18.75 -12.37 -5.24
CA ASP A 123 -18.74 -12.77 -3.84
C ASP A 123 -18.10 -14.15 -3.64
N ASN A 124 -18.36 -15.11 -4.55
CA ASN A 124 -17.70 -16.43 -4.54
C ASN A 124 -16.19 -16.31 -4.75
N PHE A 125 -15.75 -15.47 -5.69
CA PHE A 125 -14.33 -15.15 -5.86
C PHE A 125 -13.74 -14.58 -4.56
N VAL A 126 -14.38 -13.59 -3.94
CA VAL A 126 -13.90 -12.98 -2.69
C VAL A 126 -13.79 -14.04 -1.58
N LYS A 127 -14.79 -14.92 -1.44
CA LYS A 127 -14.77 -16.05 -0.49
C LYS A 127 -13.58 -16.98 -0.72
N GLU A 128 -13.33 -17.41 -1.96
CA GLU A 128 -12.20 -18.27 -2.32
C GLU A 128 -10.87 -17.61 -1.92
N GLN A 129 -10.70 -16.32 -2.21
CA GLN A 129 -9.49 -15.58 -1.87
C GLN A 129 -9.29 -15.43 -0.36
N ILE A 130 -10.36 -15.16 0.40
CA ILE A 130 -10.32 -15.05 1.87
C ILE A 130 -9.95 -16.41 2.51
N GLN A 131 -10.50 -17.52 2.01
CA GLN A 131 -10.14 -18.88 2.44
C GLN A 131 -8.66 -19.20 2.19
N LYS A 132 -8.11 -18.78 1.05
CA LYS A 132 -6.66 -18.87 0.74
C LYS A 132 -5.79 -17.94 1.59
N GLY A 133 -6.38 -17.19 2.50
CA GLY A 133 -5.66 -16.35 3.45
C GLY A 133 -5.31 -14.96 2.92
N ARG A 134 -5.88 -14.54 1.79
CA ARG A 134 -5.56 -13.27 1.11
C ARG A 134 -6.43 -12.13 1.63
N PHE A 135 -6.07 -10.89 1.32
CA PHE A 135 -6.90 -9.71 1.60
C PHE A 135 -7.48 -9.18 0.30
N VAL A 136 -8.79 -8.99 0.24
CA VAL A 136 -9.49 -8.52 -0.95
C VAL A 136 -10.19 -7.19 -0.67
N LYS A 137 -10.02 -6.23 -1.57
CA LYS A 137 -10.66 -4.92 -1.56
C LYS A 137 -11.37 -4.72 -2.89
N VAL A 138 -12.66 -4.44 -2.86
CA VAL A 138 -13.43 -4.06 -4.04
C VAL A 138 -13.80 -2.59 -3.91
N GLU A 139 -13.48 -1.79 -4.92
CA GLU A 139 -13.85 -0.38 -5.02
C GLU A 139 -14.65 -0.14 -6.29
N LEU A 140 -15.84 0.44 -6.13
CA LEU A 140 -16.68 0.92 -7.21
C LEU A 140 -16.51 2.43 -7.30
N LYS A 141 -16.21 2.97 -8.50
CA LYS A 141 -16.13 4.43 -8.70
C LYS A 141 -17.51 5.09 -8.76
N THR A 142 -18.57 4.36 -9.06
CA THR A 142 -19.96 4.82 -9.11
C THR A 142 -20.74 4.28 -7.90
N MET A 143 -21.48 5.15 -7.21
CA MET A 143 -22.14 4.89 -5.91
C MET A 143 -23.32 3.91 -5.96
N ASP A 144 -23.75 3.46 -7.14
CA ASP A 144 -25.06 2.81 -7.32
C ASP A 144 -25.07 1.28 -7.26
N ALA A 145 -23.93 0.61 -7.08
CA ALA A 145 -23.87 -0.85 -6.98
C ALA A 145 -23.74 -1.31 -5.51
N ASN A 146 -24.79 -1.91 -4.97
CA ASN A 146 -24.76 -2.57 -3.67
C ASN A 146 -23.96 -3.87 -3.75
N LEU A 147 -22.72 -3.85 -3.25
CA LEU A 147 -21.93 -5.07 -3.03
C LEU A 147 -22.60 -5.95 -1.98
N ASN A 148 -22.42 -7.27 -2.13
CA ASN A 148 -22.84 -8.25 -1.12
C ASN A 148 -22.18 -7.96 0.25
N ASP A 149 -22.91 -8.24 1.33
CA ASP A 149 -22.49 -8.00 2.72
C ASP A 149 -21.12 -8.61 3.06
N PHE A 150 -20.86 -9.82 2.55
CA PHE A 150 -19.59 -10.50 2.76
C PHE A 150 -18.44 -9.75 2.07
N THR A 151 -18.61 -9.37 0.80
CA THR A 151 -17.65 -8.56 0.04
C THR A 151 -17.38 -7.19 0.69
N ASN A 152 -18.40 -6.54 1.25
CA ASN A 152 -18.24 -5.30 2.01
C ASN A 152 -17.40 -5.48 3.28
N ARG A 153 -17.65 -6.54 4.05
CA ARG A 153 -16.86 -6.85 5.25
C ARG A 153 -15.41 -7.21 4.91
N ALA A 154 -15.20 -8.00 3.85
CA ALA A 154 -13.86 -8.32 3.34
C ALA A 154 -13.10 -7.05 2.92
N THR A 155 -13.77 -6.16 2.19
CA THR A 155 -13.22 -4.87 1.78
C THR A 155 -12.85 -4.00 2.98
N ARG A 156 -13.70 -3.94 4.01
CA ARG A 156 -13.41 -3.20 5.25
C ARG A 156 -12.20 -3.78 5.98
N ALA A 157 -12.11 -5.11 6.13
CA ALA A 157 -10.97 -5.76 6.77
C ALA A 157 -9.65 -5.43 6.04
N THR A 158 -9.66 -5.49 4.71
CA THR A 158 -8.50 -5.14 3.87
C THR A 158 -8.15 -3.65 3.96
N LYS A 159 -9.14 -2.76 4.00
CA LYS A 159 -8.92 -1.32 4.17
C LYS A 159 -8.24 -1.01 5.51
N VAL A 160 -8.72 -1.60 6.60
CA VAL A 160 -8.14 -1.42 7.94
C VAL A 160 -6.70 -1.95 7.98
N PHE A 161 -6.46 -3.16 7.47
CA PHE A 161 -5.12 -3.73 7.34
C PHE A 161 -4.16 -2.82 6.57
N ARG A 162 -4.57 -2.38 5.37
CA ARG A 162 -3.77 -1.51 4.50
C ARG A 162 -3.51 -0.14 5.13
N ASN A 163 -4.51 0.44 5.79
CA ASN A 163 -4.36 1.74 6.44
C ASN A 163 -3.35 1.66 7.58
N GLY A 164 -3.36 0.59 8.39
CA GLY A 164 -2.33 0.39 9.41
C GLY A 164 -0.91 0.40 8.83
N ILE A 165 -0.69 -0.29 7.70
CA ILE A 165 0.61 -0.31 7.03
C ILE A 165 0.98 1.07 6.45
N ASN A 166 0.05 1.72 5.76
CA ASN A 166 0.32 3.04 5.15
C ASN A 166 0.60 4.11 6.20
N ILE A 167 -0.13 4.11 7.31
CA ILE A 167 0.10 5.03 8.43
C ILE A 167 1.47 4.74 9.05
N SER A 168 1.83 3.46 9.25
CA SER A 168 3.17 3.07 9.74
C SER A 168 4.28 3.60 8.82
N LEU A 169 4.15 3.40 7.51
CA LEU A 169 5.11 3.92 6.52
C LEU A 169 5.20 5.45 6.53
N ALA A 170 4.06 6.13 6.62
CA ALA A 170 4.02 7.59 6.67
C ALA A 170 4.71 8.13 7.92
N ILE A 171 4.40 7.57 9.10
CA ILE A 171 5.01 7.96 10.37
C ILE A 171 6.51 7.70 10.35
N SER A 172 6.96 6.52 9.90
CA SER A 172 8.39 6.22 9.79
C SER A 172 9.11 7.15 8.81
N THR A 173 8.44 7.56 7.73
CA THR A 173 8.99 8.53 6.77
C THR A 173 9.15 9.90 7.41
N ILE A 174 8.11 10.38 8.11
CA ILE A 174 8.15 11.66 8.83
C ILE A 174 9.23 11.61 9.93
N PHE A 175 9.30 10.51 10.67
CA PHE A 175 10.31 10.30 11.70
C PHE A 175 11.73 10.39 11.13
N LEU A 176 12.00 9.71 10.01
CA LEU A 176 13.31 9.78 9.34
C LEU A 176 13.63 11.21 8.89
N ILE A 177 12.66 11.94 8.33
CA ILE A 177 12.87 13.34 7.94
C ILE A 177 13.22 14.19 9.17
N VAL A 178 12.45 14.04 10.25
CA VAL A 178 12.71 14.75 11.52
C VAL A 178 14.09 14.40 12.06
N GLU A 179 14.49 13.13 11.99
CA GLU A 179 15.78 12.65 12.47
C GLU A 179 16.95 13.21 11.64
N VAL A 180 16.83 13.24 10.32
CA VAL A 180 17.84 13.85 9.42
C VAL A 180 17.96 15.36 9.63
N VAL A 181 16.82 16.05 9.74
CA VAL A 181 16.79 17.50 10.02
C VAL A 181 17.41 17.78 11.39
N TYR A 182 17.02 17.03 12.42
CA TYR A 182 17.56 17.15 13.76
C TYR A 182 19.08 16.91 13.76
N ARG A 183 19.55 15.86 13.09
CA ARG A 183 20.97 15.54 12.94
C ARG A 183 21.77 16.70 12.32
N PHE A 184 21.19 17.39 11.35
CA PHE A 184 21.81 18.54 10.70
C PHE A 184 21.95 19.75 11.64
N PHE A 185 20.94 20.02 12.46
CA PHE A 185 20.95 21.18 13.38
C PHE A 185 21.67 20.92 14.71
N ALA A 186 21.46 19.75 15.32
CA ALA A 186 21.97 19.41 16.64
C ALA A 186 23.37 18.75 16.59
N GLY A 187 23.78 18.21 15.44
CA GLY A 187 25.09 17.58 15.30
C GLY A 187 25.20 16.21 16.02
N HIS A 188 24.09 15.58 16.40
CA HIS A 188 23.96 14.21 16.92
C HIS A 188 22.59 13.61 16.53
N TRP A 189 22.42 12.30 16.72
CA TRP A 189 21.15 11.61 16.43
C TRP A 189 20.17 11.75 17.59
N LEU A 190 18.86 11.65 17.29
CA LEU A 190 17.81 11.56 18.31
C LEU A 190 18.01 10.26 19.09
N SER A 191 18.52 10.38 20.32
CA SER A 191 18.87 9.23 21.15
C SER A 191 18.22 9.30 22.53
N GLY A 192 17.83 10.49 22.97
CA GLY A 192 17.37 10.72 24.35
C GLY A 192 18.50 10.73 25.38
N LEU A 193 19.75 10.65 24.94
CA LEU A 193 20.93 10.54 25.81
C LEU A 193 21.71 11.85 25.94
N ASP A 194 21.35 12.89 25.18
CA ASP A 194 22.00 14.19 25.30
C ASP A 194 21.66 14.86 26.63
N PRO A 195 22.64 15.39 27.39
CA PRO A 195 22.40 16.00 28.69
C PRO A 195 21.59 17.31 28.64
N ILE A 196 21.52 17.98 27.49
CA ILE A 196 20.83 19.27 27.32
C ILE A 196 19.46 19.06 26.66
N THR A 197 19.39 18.27 25.58
CA THR A 197 18.15 18.06 24.81
C THR A 197 17.44 16.75 25.10
N GLY A 198 18.04 15.85 25.89
CA GLY A 198 17.57 14.47 26.08
C GLY A 198 16.12 14.36 26.53
N SER A 199 15.64 15.22 27.44
CA SER A 199 14.24 15.21 27.87
C SER A 199 13.27 15.43 26.71
N LEU A 200 13.56 16.36 25.79
CA LEU A 200 12.72 16.63 24.63
C LEU A 200 12.79 15.49 23.61
N GLU A 201 14.00 14.98 23.35
CA GLU A 201 14.22 13.84 22.45
C GLU A 201 13.43 12.60 22.88
N ILE A 202 13.41 12.30 24.18
CA ILE A 202 12.65 11.18 24.74
C ILE A 202 11.16 11.33 24.43
N TRP A 203 10.59 12.53 24.63
CA TRP A 203 9.18 12.78 24.33
C TRP A 203 8.87 12.64 22.84
N VAL A 204 9.77 13.08 21.96
CA VAL A 204 9.64 12.89 20.52
C VAL A 204 9.66 11.40 20.17
N LEU A 205 10.65 10.65 20.67
CA LEU A 205 10.77 9.21 20.44
C LEU A 205 9.56 8.43 20.95
N ILE A 206 9.07 8.74 22.15
CA ILE A 206 7.86 8.14 22.72
C ILE A 206 6.64 8.48 21.87
N GLY A 207 6.49 9.74 21.46
CA GLY A 207 5.38 10.18 20.61
C GLY A 207 5.31 9.39 19.31
N PHE A 208 6.42 9.37 18.55
CA PHE A 208 6.49 8.61 17.31
C PHE A 208 6.30 7.10 17.53
N GLY A 209 6.89 6.54 18.59
CA GLY A 209 6.74 5.14 18.96
C GLY A 209 5.28 4.76 19.25
N LEU A 210 4.54 5.60 19.98
CA LEU A 210 3.13 5.37 20.29
C LEU A 210 2.24 5.42 19.05
N VAL A 211 2.43 6.40 18.16
CA VAL A 211 1.62 6.47 16.93
C VAL A 211 1.95 5.30 16.00
N PHE A 212 3.22 4.87 15.94
CA PHE A 212 3.62 3.66 15.21
C PHE A 212 2.95 2.40 15.80
N LEU A 213 2.91 2.28 17.13
CA LEU A 213 2.22 1.18 17.82
C LEU A 213 0.71 1.14 17.50
N ILE A 214 0.04 2.29 17.51
CA ILE A 214 -1.38 2.39 17.12
C ILE A 214 -1.59 1.86 15.70
N SER A 215 -0.63 2.13 14.80
CA SER A 215 -0.69 1.69 13.41
C SER A 215 -0.55 0.16 13.28
N ILE A 216 0.30 -0.46 14.11
CA ILE A 216 0.38 -1.93 14.25
C ILE A 216 -0.95 -2.50 14.71
N ILE A 217 -1.54 -1.92 15.76
CA ILE A 217 -2.82 -2.39 16.32
C ILE A 217 -3.92 -2.33 15.24
N LEU A 218 -3.99 -1.24 14.48
CA LEU A 218 -4.94 -1.11 13.36
C LEU A 218 -4.73 -2.19 12.31
N MET A 219 -3.48 -2.46 11.94
CA MET A 219 -3.15 -3.53 10.99
C MET A 219 -3.64 -4.90 11.52
N ASP A 220 -3.34 -5.21 12.78
CA ASP A 220 -3.71 -6.48 13.42
C ASP A 220 -5.22 -6.65 13.56
N ILE A 221 -5.97 -5.58 13.84
CA ILE A 221 -7.44 -5.59 13.78
C ILE A 221 -7.90 -6.04 12.39
N GLY A 222 -7.30 -5.53 11.31
CA GLY A 222 -7.59 -5.97 9.95
C GLY A 222 -7.32 -7.45 9.72
N VAL A 223 -6.20 -7.97 10.26
CA VAL A 223 -5.86 -9.41 10.23
C VAL A 223 -6.91 -10.24 10.97
N LEU A 224 -7.33 -9.81 12.15
CA LEU A 224 -8.32 -10.49 12.98
C LEU A 224 -9.70 -10.50 12.31
N MET A 225 -10.13 -9.37 11.74
CA MET A 225 -11.37 -9.27 10.98
C MET A 225 -11.39 -10.25 9.81
N ARG A 226 -10.31 -10.31 9.01
CA ARG A 226 -10.17 -11.29 7.92
C ARG A 226 -10.22 -12.72 8.44
N ARG A 227 -9.54 -13.01 9.55
CA ARG A 227 -9.56 -14.34 10.18
C ARG A 227 -10.96 -14.74 10.64
N SER A 228 -11.74 -13.80 11.18
CA SER A 228 -13.13 -14.01 11.55
C SER A 228 -14.01 -14.36 10.35
N LEU A 229 -13.86 -13.62 9.24
CA LEU A 229 -14.57 -13.89 7.98
C LEU A 229 -14.20 -15.25 7.38
N SER A 230 -12.93 -15.63 7.43
CA SER A 230 -12.51 -16.97 6.99
C SER A 230 -13.11 -18.08 7.87
N LYS A 231 -13.26 -17.85 9.19
CA LYS A 231 -13.88 -18.83 10.09
C LYS A 231 -15.38 -18.99 9.86
N SER A 232 -16.10 -17.93 9.48
CA SER A 232 -17.53 -18.05 9.18
C SER A 232 -17.77 -18.93 7.95
N LEU A 233 -16.90 -18.87 6.95
CA LEU A 233 -16.99 -19.71 5.74
C LEU A 233 -16.67 -21.20 5.95
N ASN A 234 -16.02 -21.57 7.06
CA ASN A 234 -15.73 -22.96 7.38
C ASN A 234 -16.79 -23.60 8.30
N LYS A 235 -17.77 -22.81 8.76
CA LYS A 235 -18.86 -23.26 9.62
C LYS A 235 -20.14 -23.58 8.85
N ASP A 236 -20.19 -23.13 7.59
CA ASP A 236 -21.22 -23.47 6.61
C ASP A 236 -20.70 -24.63 5.74
#